data_AF-A0A9D9N2L4-F1
#
_entry.id   AF-A0A9D9N2L4-F1
#
_cell.length_a   1.000
_cell.length_b   1.000
_cell.length_c   1.000
_cell.angle_alpha   90.00
_cell.angle_beta   90.00
_cell.angle_gamma   90.00
#
_symmetry.space_group_name_H-M   'P 1'
#
loop_
_entity.id
_entity.type
_entity.pdbx_description
1 polymer ?
#
loop_
_entity_poly.entity_id
_entity_poly.type
_entity_poly.pdbx_seq_one_letter_code
_entity_poly.pdbx_strand_id
1 'polypeptide(L)'
;MKNIKFLLFFVFFQAALFAQNSDGAKKNELSNISGLTASVKGNSIYLSWNNSLPSEPVVILRDNRQIKDLSTAVPIYTQDGETCEFYDRTPLTTEAYYAVISKSDMDLKTGVFVENQNSLKDAVFIQPPYPEKPAVITEIKAVERDDSVIISYKSDSKNRRLVLYRSVNPLTDSSSLVNSVIIGIFNDEGTPIVDYPVPGIPCYYGLIDEESVRTGNVSFIPGSNTTKDYIMISGSIGENTVPNIARNIPLPFLTLSDDADIPPKELSDEAVSALEPLLNSVADEEVFIPELYIFPNELIEKTSGEDYTLQSIVNSYLKNQQWNNAEKELSAFLSLRRNEDTVGRTNFYLGETAFFKGEYERALMFFLTSKKTYFEKSQEWIQYTLNALTKSKKG
;
A
#
# COMPACT_ATOMS: atom_id res chain seq x y z
N MET A 1 -6.89 -90.18 -58.91
CA MET A 1 -7.10 -88.71 -58.86
C MET A 1 -8.09 -88.38 -57.74
N LYS A 2 -7.58 -88.13 -56.53
CA LYS A 2 -8.30 -87.59 -55.37
C LYS A 2 -7.22 -87.34 -54.31
N ASN A 3 -7.32 -86.22 -53.59
CA ASN A 3 -6.53 -85.88 -52.39
C ASN A 3 -5.26 -85.01 -52.56
N ILE A 4 -5.27 -84.01 -53.45
CA ILE A 4 -4.32 -82.87 -53.39
C ILE A 4 -5.02 -81.54 -53.03
N LYS A 5 -6.33 -81.55 -52.73
CA LYS A 5 -7.06 -80.34 -52.27
C LYS A 5 -7.17 -80.20 -50.75
N PHE A 6 -6.66 -81.14 -49.96
CA PHE A 6 -6.79 -81.09 -48.49
C PHE A 6 -5.53 -80.57 -47.77
N LEU A 7 -4.38 -80.51 -48.44
CA LEU A 7 -3.12 -80.08 -47.81
C LEU A 7 -2.92 -78.55 -47.84
N LEU A 8 -3.56 -77.84 -48.75
CA LEU A 8 -3.42 -76.38 -48.91
C LEU A 8 -4.32 -75.58 -47.95
N PHE A 9 -5.32 -76.21 -47.33
CA PHE A 9 -6.21 -75.56 -46.36
C PHE A 9 -5.62 -75.58 -44.93
N PHE A 10 -4.71 -76.51 -44.63
CA PHE A 10 -4.12 -76.65 -43.29
C PHE A 10 -2.92 -75.70 -43.05
N VAL A 11 -2.25 -75.26 -44.12
CA VAL A 11 -1.13 -74.30 -44.01
C VAL A 11 -1.63 -72.85 -43.88
N PHE A 12 -2.78 -72.51 -44.47
CA PHE A 12 -3.37 -71.18 -44.28
C PHE A 12 -4.07 -70.99 -42.92
N PHE A 13 -4.46 -72.07 -42.25
CA PHE A 13 -5.08 -71.98 -40.91
C PHE A 13 -4.07 -71.84 -39.76
N GLN A 14 -2.81 -72.23 -39.97
CA GLN A 14 -1.71 -72.02 -39.01
C GLN A 14 -1.10 -70.60 -39.10
N ALA A 15 -1.22 -69.93 -40.25
CA ALA A 15 -0.77 -68.54 -40.41
C ALA A 15 -1.78 -67.51 -39.86
N ALA A 16 -3.07 -67.86 -39.77
CA ALA A 16 -4.10 -66.98 -39.20
C ALA A 16 -4.17 -67.03 -37.66
N LEU A 17 -3.68 -68.10 -37.03
CA LEU A 17 -3.65 -68.23 -35.56
C LEU A 17 -2.44 -67.55 -34.90
N PHE A 18 -1.46 -67.07 -35.67
CA PHE A 18 -0.35 -66.25 -35.17
C PHE A 18 -0.51 -64.75 -35.46
N ALA A 19 -1.59 -64.32 -36.12
CA ALA A 19 -1.86 -62.92 -36.44
C ALA A 19 -3.00 -62.29 -35.60
N GLN A 20 -3.54 -63.00 -34.61
CA GLN A 20 -4.65 -62.53 -33.76
C GLN A 20 -4.38 -62.69 -32.25
N ASN A 21 -3.12 -62.58 -31.83
CA ASN A 21 -2.75 -62.59 -30.41
C ASN A 21 -1.73 -61.50 -30.06
N SER A 22 -1.93 -60.29 -30.59
CA SER A 22 -1.17 -59.09 -30.21
C SER A 22 -2.07 -57.94 -29.75
N ASP A 23 -3.25 -58.25 -29.22
CA ASP A 23 -4.09 -57.27 -28.51
C ASP A 23 -4.18 -57.66 -27.04
N GLY A 24 -3.71 -56.76 -26.16
CA GLY A 24 -4.15 -56.72 -24.78
C GLY A 24 -3.14 -57.12 -23.70
N ALA A 25 -1.87 -57.33 -24.00
CA ALA A 25 -0.85 -57.13 -22.96
C ALA A 25 -0.62 -55.62 -22.88
N LYS A 26 -1.37 -54.92 -22.01
CA LYS A 26 -0.94 -53.60 -21.53
C LYS A 26 0.48 -53.79 -21.02
N LYS A 27 1.46 -53.40 -21.82
CA LYS A 27 2.84 -53.22 -21.37
C LYS A 27 2.69 -52.29 -20.17
N ASN A 28 3.05 -52.77 -18.98
CA ASN A 28 3.19 -51.90 -17.81
C ASN A 28 4.30 -50.92 -18.17
N GLU A 29 3.95 -49.85 -18.88
CA GLU A 29 4.81 -48.70 -19.02
C GLU A 29 4.92 -48.15 -17.60
N LEU A 30 6.08 -48.39 -17.00
CA LEU A 30 6.41 -47.86 -15.70
C LEU A 30 6.63 -46.36 -15.89
N SER A 31 5.93 -45.55 -15.12
CA SER A 31 6.20 -44.11 -15.11
C SER A 31 7.62 -43.89 -14.60
N ASN A 32 8.38 -43.06 -15.30
CA ASN A 32 9.71 -42.61 -14.88
C ASN A 32 9.65 -41.62 -13.70
N ILE A 33 8.44 -41.13 -13.39
CA ILE A 33 8.15 -40.29 -12.25
C ILE A 33 7.53 -41.14 -11.14
N SER A 34 8.02 -40.99 -9.91
CA SER A 34 7.48 -41.70 -8.76
C SER A 34 7.64 -40.90 -7.47
N GLY A 35 6.91 -41.29 -6.42
CA GLY A 35 7.06 -40.69 -5.10
C GLY A 35 6.63 -39.23 -5.04
N LEU A 36 5.65 -38.84 -5.86
CA LEU A 36 5.11 -37.47 -5.82
C LEU A 36 4.52 -37.19 -4.44
N THR A 37 5.02 -36.15 -3.79
CA THR A 37 4.53 -35.63 -2.51
C THR A 37 4.24 -34.15 -2.63
N ALA A 38 3.32 -33.68 -1.80
CA ALA A 38 2.99 -32.27 -1.71
C ALA A 38 2.91 -31.83 -0.25
N SER A 39 3.36 -30.61 0.02
CA SER A 39 3.28 -29.98 1.34
C SER A 39 3.05 -28.48 1.21
N VAL A 40 2.39 -27.89 2.18
CA VAL A 40 2.20 -26.43 2.21
C VAL A 40 3.40 -25.79 2.88
N LYS A 41 4.04 -24.83 2.20
CA LYS A 41 5.15 -24.02 2.74
C LYS A 41 4.81 -22.54 2.61
N GLY A 42 4.37 -21.92 3.71
CA GLY A 42 3.90 -20.54 3.70
C GLY A 42 2.65 -20.40 2.84
N ASN A 43 2.70 -19.52 1.83
CA ASN A 43 1.60 -19.29 0.89
C ASN A 43 1.84 -19.98 -0.46
N SER A 44 2.43 -21.18 -0.46
CA SER A 44 2.74 -21.93 -1.67
C SER A 44 2.66 -23.43 -1.41
N ILE A 45 2.34 -24.18 -2.46
CA ILE A 45 2.38 -25.64 -2.43
C ILE A 45 3.73 -26.09 -2.96
N TYR A 46 4.47 -26.82 -2.14
CA TYR A 46 5.73 -27.44 -2.50
C TYR A 46 5.48 -28.88 -2.96
N LEU A 47 5.86 -29.18 -4.20
CA LEU A 47 5.84 -30.51 -4.80
C LEU A 47 7.27 -31.06 -4.86
N SER A 48 7.42 -32.35 -4.60
CA SER A 48 8.67 -33.09 -4.79
C SER A 48 8.40 -34.50 -5.28
N TRP A 49 9.24 -35.00 -6.18
CA TRP A 49 9.13 -36.34 -6.77
C TRP A 49 10.51 -36.93 -7.06
N ASN A 50 10.55 -38.18 -7.54
CA ASN A 50 11.74 -38.82 -8.07
C ASN A 50 11.60 -38.98 -9.59
N ASN A 51 12.66 -38.69 -10.35
CA ASN A 51 12.72 -38.87 -11.79
C ASN A 51 13.85 -39.83 -12.18
N SER A 52 13.53 -40.96 -12.80
CA SER A 52 14.52 -41.92 -13.30
C SER A 52 15.12 -41.55 -14.66
N LEU A 53 14.55 -40.55 -15.36
CA LEU A 53 15.04 -40.02 -16.64
C LEU A 53 15.22 -38.50 -16.57
N PRO A 54 16.29 -38.01 -15.92
CA PRO A 54 16.50 -36.57 -15.73
C PRO A 54 16.77 -35.80 -17.03
N SER A 55 17.11 -36.50 -18.12
CA SER A 55 17.31 -35.89 -19.43
C SER A 55 16.00 -35.48 -20.14
N GLU A 56 14.84 -35.92 -19.66
CA GLU A 56 13.54 -35.60 -20.26
C GLU A 56 12.82 -34.49 -19.49
N PRO A 57 12.26 -33.47 -20.15
CA PRO A 57 11.50 -32.43 -19.46
C PRO A 57 10.28 -33.04 -18.75
N VAL A 58 9.83 -32.42 -17.67
CA VAL A 58 8.63 -32.84 -16.94
C VAL A 58 7.54 -31.77 -17.03
N VAL A 59 6.29 -32.21 -17.09
CA VAL A 59 5.09 -31.38 -17.09
C VAL A 59 4.35 -31.60 -15.79
N ILE A 60 4.05 -30.50 -15.11
CA ILE A 60 3.27 -30.50 -13.88
C ILE A 60 1.85 -30.11 -14.27
N LEU A 61 0.89 -30.96 -13.91
CA LEU A 61 -0.53 -30.76 -14.13
C LEU A 61 -1.26 -30.54 -12.81
N ARG A 62 -2.36 -29.81 -12.89
CA ARG A 62 -3.23 -29.48 -11.76
C ARG A 62 -4.71 -29.63 -12.13
N ASP A 63 -5.51 -30.12 -11.19
CA ASP A 63 -6.97 -30.17 -11.28
C ASP A 63 -7.59 -29.89 -9.90
N ASN A 64 -8.87 -29.49 -9.87
CA ASN A 64 -9.66 -29.30 -8.65
C ASN A 64 -10.41 -30.57 -8.22
N ARG A 65 -10.21 -31.67 -8.95
CA ARG A 65 -10.72 -33.01 -8.64
C ARG A 65 -9.56 -33.99 -8.68
N GLN A 66 -9.72 -35.12 -8.00
CA GLN A 66 -8.72 -36.18 -8.05
C GLN A 66 -8.46 -36.57 -9.51
N ILE A 67 -7.21 -36.41 -9.94
CA ILE A 67 -6.78 -36.75 -11.30
C ILE A 67 -6.77 -38.27 -11.38
N LYS A 68 -7.73 -38.83 -12.12
CA LYS A 68 -7.82 -40.28 -12.43
C LYS A 68 -7.33 -40.61 -13.84
N ASP A 69 -7.30 -39.59 -14.68
CA ASP A 69 -6.73 -39.61 -16.03
C ASP A 69 -6.25 -38.20 -16.37
N LEU A 70 -5.41 -38.07 -17.40
CA LEU A 70 -4.82 -36.78 -17.78
C LEU A 70 -5.79 -35.86 -18.56
N SER A 71 -7.02 -36.30 -18.85
CA SER A 71 -7.92 -35.55 -19.75
C SER A 71 -8.52 -34.30 -19.11
N THR A 72 -8.64 -34.28 -17.78
CA THR A 72 -9.20 -33.14 -17.03
C THR A 72 -8.13 -32.24 -16.41
N ALA A 73 -6.88 -32.72 -16.34
CA ALA A 73 -5.79 -32.01 -15.69
C ALA A 73 -5.22 -30.91 -16.61
N VAL A 74 -5.02 -29.72 -16.05
CA VAL A 74 -4.47 -28.57 -16.77
C VAL A 74 -2.96 -28.51 -16.56
N PRO A 75 -2.13 -28.45 -17.62
CA PRO A 75 -0.70 -28.25 -17.47
C PRO A 75 -0.43 -26.84 -16.94
N ILE A 76 0.23 -26.74 -15.79
CA ILE A 76 0.53 -25.46 -15.13
C ILE A 76 1.99 -25.03 -15.28
N TYR A 77 2.89 -25.99 -15.49
CA TYR A 77 4.31 -25.70 -15.63
C TYR A 77 5.04 -26.81 -16.38
N THR A 78 6.17 -26.47 -17.00
CA THR A 78 7.09 -27.41 -17.62
C THR A 78 8.51 -27.03 -17.22
N GLN A 79 9.30 -27.99 -16.76
CA GLN A 79 10.69 -27.78 -16.38
C GLN A 79 11.61 -28.87 -16.95
N ASP A 80 12.91 -28.68 -16.81
CA ASP A 80 13.89 -29.73 -17.08
C ASP A 80 13.66 -30.96 -16.18
N GLY A 81 14.12 -32.12 -16.63
CA GLY A 81 13.98 -33.36 -15.88
C GLY A 81 14.93 -33.50 -14.70
N GLU A 82 15.97 -32.66 -14.64
CA GLU A 82 16.96 -32.67 -13.55
C GLU A 82 16.35 -32.11 -12.27
N THR A 83 15.47 -31.12 -12.38
CA THR A 83 14.78 -30.51 -11.25
C THR A 83 13.59 -31.36 -10.82
N CYS A 84 13.66 -31.88 -9.58
CA CYS A 84 12.64 -32.76 -9.01
C CYS A 84 11.76 -32.09 -7.93
N GLU A 85 11.70 -30.76 -7.97
CA GLU A 85 10.89 -29.94 -7.05
C GLU A 85 10.19 -28.79 -7.78
N PHE A 86 9.07 -28.34 -7.23
CA PHE A 86 8.30 -27.22 -7.76
C PHE A 86 7.54 -26.48 -6.66
N TYR A 87 7.39 -25.17 -6.82
CA TYR A 87 6.58 -24.33 -5.95
C TYR A 87 5.40 -23.75 -6.73
N ASP A 88 4.20 -24.24 -6.46
CA ASP A 88 2.98 -23.60 -6.95
C ASP A 88 2.66 -22.40 -6.06
N ARG A 89 2.85 -21.20 -6.61
CA ARG A 89 2.52 -19.91 -5.95
C ARG A 89 1.16 -19.37 -6.34
N THR A 90 0.36 -20.15 -7.08
CA THR A 90 -1.00 -19.75 -7.42
C THR A 90 -1.82 -19.66 -6.13
N PRO A 91 -2.54 -18.57 -5.86
CA PRO A 91 -3.44 -18.51 -4.72
C PRO A 91 -4.55 -19.56 -4.91
N LEU A 92 -4.51 -20.61 -4.09
CA LEU A 92 -5.47 -21.70 -4.15
C LEU A 92 -6.51 -21.50 -3.04
N THR A 93 -7.73 -21.19 -3.45
CA THR A 93 -8.90 -21.09 -2.56
C THR A 93 -9.69 -22.40 -2.47
N THR A 94 -9.24 -23.44 -3.19
CA THR A 94 -9.91 -24.73 -3.33
C THR A 94 -8.89 -25.88 -3.30
N GLU A 95 -9.37 -27.09 -3.05
CA GLU A 95 -8.60 -28.32 -3.14
C GLU A 95 -7.93 -28.47 -4.51
N ALA A 96 -6.62 -28.75 -4.51
CA ALA A 96 -5.85 -29.00 -5.70
C ALA A 96 -5.23 -30.40 -5.66
N TYR A 97 -5.30 -31.07 -6.80
CA TYR A 97 -4.64 -32.33 -7.07
C TYR A 97 -3.57 -32.11 -8.14
N TYR A 98 -2.44 -32.79 -8.00
CA TYR A 98 -1.31 -32.64 -8.90
C TYR A 98 -0.94 -33.97 -9.53
N ALA A 99 -0.45 -33.90 -10.77
CA ALA A 99 0.22 -35.00 -11.45
C ALA A 99 1.49 -34.48 -12.12
N VAL A 100 2.52 -35.34 -12.22
CA VAL A 100 3.79 -35.01 -12.87
C VAL A 100 4.12 -36.10 -13.88
N ILE A 101 4.34 -35.71 -15.13
CA ILE A 101 4.63 -36.65 -16.24
C ILE A 101 5.86 -36.19 -17.01
N SER A 102 6.59 -37.11 -17.64
CA SER A 102 7.66 -36.75 -18.59
C SER A 102 7.08 -36.30 -19.93
N LYS A 103 7.78 -35.38 -20.59
CA LYS A 103 7.37 -34.67 -21.82
C LYS A 103 7.91 -35.34 -23.10
N SER A 104 8.51 -36.53 -23.05
CA SER A 104 8.99 -37.21 -24.28
C SER A 104 7.88 -37.59 -25.27
N ASP A 105 6.63 -37.29 -24.89
CA ASP A 105 5.46 -37.32 -25.73
C ASP A 105 4.81 -35.92 -25.79
N MET A 106 4.92 -35.24 -26.95
CA MET A 106 4.25 -33.95 -27.20
C MET A 106 2.72 -34.05 -27.33
N ASP A 107 2.15 -35.24 -27.12
CA ASP A 107 0.73 -35.47 -27.00
C ASP A 107 0.43 -35.82 -25.53
N LEU A 108 -0.41 -35.01 -24.85
CA LEU A 108 -0.86 -35.28 -23.47
C LEU A 108 -1.58 -36.66 -23.33
N LYS A 109 -1.80 -37.36 -24.45
CA LYS A 109 -2.39 -38.69 -24.55
C LYS A 109 -1.43 -39.85 -24.32
N THR A 110 -0.12 -39.66 -24.46
CA THR A 110 0.88 -40.75 -24.33
C THR A 110 1.71 -40.66 -23.06
N GLY A 111 1.51 -39.61 -22.25
CA GLY A 111 2.04 -39.54 -20.89
C GLY A 111 1.59 -40.74 -20.05
N VAL A 112 2.56 -41.49 -19.51
CA VAL A 112 2.29 -42.64 -18.64
C VAL A 112 1.76 -42.15 -17.29
N PHE A 113 0.44 -42.18 -17.14
CA PHE A 113 -0.23 -41.89 -15.87
C PHE A 113 -0.41 -43.15 -15.04
N VAL A 114 0.08 -43.12 -13.80
CA VAL A 114 -0.09 -44.17 -12.82
C VAL A 114 -0.60 -43.55 -11.51
N GLU A 115 -1.85 -43.88 -11.18
CA GLU A 115 -2.52 -43.35 -9.99
C GLU A 115 -1.69 -43.61 -8.72
N ASN A 116 -1.52 -42.58 -7.89
CA ASN A 116 -0.76 -42.61 -6.63
C ASN A 116 0.75 -42.84 -6.77
N GLN A 117 1.28 -42.92 -7.99
CA GLN A 117 2.72 -42.97 -8.24
C GLN A 117 3.22 -41.60 -8.71
N ASN A 118 2.59 -41.08 -9.77
CA ASN A 118 2.90 -39.78 -10.34
C ASN A 118 1.71 -38.82 -10.28
N SER A 119 0.75 -39.12 -9.41
CA SER A 119 -0.36 -38.26 -9.03
C SER A 119 -0.62 -38.31 -7.54
N LEU A 120 -1.17 -37.22 -7.01
CA LEU A 120 -1.55 -37.14 -5.60
C LEU A 120 -2.86 -37.88 -5.36
N LYS A 121 -2.85 -38.69 -4.29
CA LYS A 121 -4.04 -39.34 -3.77
C LYS A 121 -4.95 -38.35 -3.05
N ASP A 122 -4.34 -37.57 -2.16
CA ASP A 122 -5.02 -36.63 -1.27
C ASP A 122 -4.89 -35.21 -1.81
N ALA A 123 -5.98 -34.45 -1.72
CA ALA A 123 -5.98 -33.04 -2.08
C ALA A 123 -5.01 -32.25 -1.20
N VAL A 124 -4.45 -31.20 -1.80
CA VAL A 124 -3.67 -30.19 -1.10
C VAL A 124 -4.38 -28.87 -1.29
N PHE A 125 -4.56 -28.12 -0.21
CA PHE A 125 -5.10 -26.77 -0.28
C PHE A 125 -4.32 -25.88 0.67
N ILE A 126 -4.16 -24.62 0.28
CA ILE A 126 -3.67 -23.61 1.18
C ILE A 126 -4.87 -23.21 2.02
N GLN A 127 -4.87 -23.59 3.29
CA GLN A 127 -5.91 -23.10 4.20
C GLN A 127 -5.75 -21.58 4.26
N PRO A 128 -6.76 -20.78 3.87
CA PRO A 128 -6.68 -19.35 4.08
C PRO A 128 -6.43 -19.14 5.58
N PRO A 129 -5.60 -18.15 5.97
CA PRO A 129 -5.45 -17.83 7.38
C PRO A 129 -6.86 -17.68 7.94
N TYR A 130 -7.17 -18.44 9.00
CA TYR A 130 -8.46 -18.32 9.69
C TYR A 130 -8.72 -16.82 9.89
N PRO A 131 -9.94 -16.30 9.64
CA PRO A 131 -10.24 -14.91 9.92
C PRO A 131 -9.90 -14.69 11.39
N GLU A 132 -8.79 -14.02 11.62
CA GLU A 132 -8.29 -13.84 12.96
C GLU A 132 -9.33 -12.98 13.67
N LYS A 133 -9.75 -13.43 14.86
CA LYS A 133 -10.78 -12.74 15.62
C LYS A 133 -10.39 -11.25 15.73
N PRO A 134 -11.28 -10.31 15.36
CA PRO A 134 -10.95 -8.89 15.40
C PRO A 134 -10.64 -8.45 16.83
N ALA A 135 -9.72 -7.50 16.96
CA ALA A 135 -9.36 -6.96 18.27
C ALA A 135 -10.58 -6.29 18.92
N VAL A 136 -10.85 -6.64 20.18
CA VAL A 136 -11.93 -6.05 20.95
C VAL A 136 -11.35 -5.02 21.91
N ILE A 137 -11.63 -3.75 21.63
CA ILE A 137 -11.28 -2.64 22.52
C ILE A 137 -12.35 -2.58 23.62
N THR A 138 -11.91 -2.80 24.86
CA THR A 138 -12.78 -2.93 26.05
C THR A 138 -12.93 -1.63 26.83
N GLU A 139 -11.99 -0.70 26.67
CA GLU A 139 -11.98 0.59 27.35
C GLU A 139 -11.20 1.60 26.50
N ILE A 140 -11.73 2.81 26.37
CA ILE A 140 -11.03 3.95 25.79
C ILE A 140 -11.30 5.20 26.64
N LYS A 141 -10.25 5.97 26.90
CA LYS A 141 -10.28 7.20 27.67
C LYS A 141 -9.44 8.25 26.97
N ALA A 142 -9.97 9.46 26.87
CA ALA A 142 -9.24 10.63 26.43
C ALA A 142 -9.12 11.58 27.62
N VAL A 143 -7.92 12.11 27.86
CA VAL A 143 -7.64 13.06 28.94
C VAL A 143 -6.86 14.23 28.38
N GLU A 144 -7.26 15.44 28.73
CA GLU A 144 -6.61 16.68 28.35
C GLU A 144 -5.34 16.82 29.19
N ARG A 145 -4.25 17.18 28.52
CA ARG A 145 -2.99 17.51 29.18
C ARG A 145 -2.30 18.62 28.40
N ASP A 146 -2.25 19.79 29.01
CA ASP A 146 -1.66 21.00 28.45
C ASP A 146 -2.34 21.36 27.10
N ASP A 147 -1.61 21.28 25.98
CA ASP A 147 -2.08 21.51 24.60
C ASP A 147 -2.36 20.22 23.82
N SER A 148 -2.48 19.09 24.53
CA SER A 148 -2.65 17.77 23.93
C SER A 148 -3.79 16.97 24.56
N VAL A 149 -4.24 15.95 23.84
CA VAL A 149 -5.13 14.90 24.34
C VAL A 149 -4.36 13.59 24.39
N ILE A 150 -4.33 12.96 25.55
CA ILE A 150 -3.78 11.62 25.75
C ILE A 150 -4.92 10.61 25.67
N ILE A 151 -4.86 9.73 24.68
CA ILE A 151 -5.79 8.62 24.47
C ILE A 151 -5.17 7.35 25.05
N SER A 152 -5.81 6.81 26.09
CA SER A 152 -5.46 5.52 26.70
C SER A 152 -6.54 4.50 26.40
N TYR A 153 -6.16 3.24 26.18
CA TYR A 153 -7.12 2.18 25.83
C TYR A 153 -6.70 0.81 26.39
N LYS A 154 -7.64 -0.15 26.37
CA LYS A 154 -7.40 -1.56 26.65
C LYS A 154 -7.99 -2.44 25.56
N SER A 155 -7.20 -3.41 25.10
CA SER A 155 -7.54 -4.34 24.03
C SER A 155 -7.41 -5.79 24.51
N ASP A 156 -8.25 -6.69 23.99
CA ASP A 156 -8.18 -8.13 24.26
C ASP A 156 -7.05 -8.84 23.49
N SER A 157 -6.50 -8.19 22.46
CA SER A 157 -5.59 -8.78 21.49
C SER A 157 -4.42 -7.84 21.19
N LYS A 158 -3.20 -8.22 21.58
CA LYS A 158 -1.98 -7.44 21.32
C LYS A 158 -1.47 -7.61 19.90
N ASN A 159 -0.67 -6.65 19.43
CA ASN A 159 0.01 -6.65 18.13
C ASN A 159 -0.96 -6.70 16.93
N ARG A 160 -2.17 -6.15 17.10
CA ARG A 160 -3.18 -5.99 16.06
C ARG A 160 -3.09 -4.60 15.45
N ARG A 161 -3.40 -4.45 14.17
CA ARG A 161 -3.45 -3.11 13.56
C ARG A 161 -4.75 -2.42 13.94
N LEU A 162 -4.62 -1.29 14.61
CA LEU A 162 -5.72 -0.45 15.04
C LEU A 162 -5.67 0.88 14.29
N VAL A 163 -6.85 1.47 14.09
CA VAL A 163 -7.05 2.77 13.47
C VAL A 163 -7.71 3.68 14.50
N LEU A 164 -7.06 4.81 14.81
CA LEU A 164 -7.59 5.83 15.69
C LEU A 164 -8.27 6.92 14.85
N TYR A 165 -9.52 7.18 15.17
CA TYR A 165 -10.35 8.21 14.57
C TYR A 165 -10.63 9.34 15.55
N ARG A 166 -10.71 10.57 15.02
CA ARG A 166 -11.20 11.77 15.70
C ARG A 166 -12.41 12.33 14.97
N SER A 167 -13.46 12.68 15.70
CA SER A 167 -14.68 13.27 15.14
C SER A 167 -15.15 14.43 16.01
N VAL A 168 -15.81 15.42 15.40
CA VAL A 168 -16.49 16.50 16.15
C VAL A 168 -17.87 16.07 16.67
N ASN A 169 -18.38 14.94 16.15
CA ASN A 169 -19.64 14.33 16.56
C ASN A 169 -19.38 12.94 17.20
N PRO A 170 -20.26 12.46 18.11
CA PRO A 170 -20.17 11.10 18.63
C PRO A 170 -20.07 10.06 17.51
N LEU A 171 -19.20 9.07 17.70
CA LEU A 171 -19.05 7.95 16.77
C LEU A 171 -20.07 6.87 17.13
N THR A 172 -21.16 6.78 16.37
CA THR A 172 -22.30 5.88 16.65
C THR A 172 -22.50 4.79 15.61
N ASP A 173 -22.07 5.02 14.37
CA ASP A 173 -22.30 4.13 13.24
C ASP A 173 -21.23 4.32 12.16
N SER A 174 -21.27 3.49 11.12
CA SER A 174 -20.29 3.52 10.03
C SER A 174 -20.29 4.84 9.25
N SER A 175 -21.40 5.59 9.20
CA SER A 175 -21.45 6.91 8.57
C SER A 175 -20.66 7.95 9.37
N SER A 176 -20.50 7.72 10.68
CA SER A 176 -19.67 8.56 11.54
C SER A 176 -18.19 8.52 11.11
N LEU A 177 -17.73 7.43 10.49
CA LEU A 177 -16.35 7.33 9.98
C LEU A 177 -16.10 8.26 8.81
N VAL A 178 -17.10 8.51 7.96
CA VAL A 178 -16.99 9.37 6.78
C VAL A 178 -16.66 10.81 7.17
N ASN A 179 -17.22 11.26 8.29
CA ASN A 179 -17.02 12.62 8.82
C ASN A 179 -15.89 12.69 9.86
N SER A 180 -15.16 11.60 10.07
CA SER A 180 -14.06 11.52 11.03
C SER A 180 -12.71 11.62 10.34
N VAL A 181 -11.70 12.02 11.10
CA VAL A 181 -10.31 12.14 10.68
C VAL A 181 -9.52 10.96 11.25
N ILE A 182 -8.72 10.30 10.42
CA ILE A 182 -7.77 9.29 10.89
C ILE A 182 -6.58 10.01 11.53
N ILE A 183 -6.34 9.75 12.81
CA ILE A 183 -5.18 10.25 13.55
C ILE A 183 -3.97 9.36 13.32
N GLY A 184 -4.17 8.04 13.23
CA GLY A 184 -3.08 7.12 12.97
C GLY A 184 -3.53 5.67 12.80
N ILE A 185 -2.63 4.88 12.22
CA ILE A 185 -2.74 3.43 12.07
C ILE A 185 -1.48 2.81 12.65
N PHE A 186 -1.62 1.95 13.65
CA PHE A 186 -0.48 1.42 14.43
C PHE A 186 -0.75 0.00 14.92
N ASN A 187 0.30 -0.71 15.31
CA ASN A 187 0.18 -1.99 16.00
C ASN A 187 -0.13 -1.77 17.47
N ASP A 188 -1.05 -2.54 18.03
CA ASP A 188 -1.40 -2.49 19.45
C ASP A 188 -0.23 -2.92 20.33
N GLU A 189 0.46 -1.92 20.89
CA GLU A 189 1.52 -2.06 21.89
C GLU A 189 1.02 -1.77 23.31
N GLY A 190 -0.26 -1.40 23.48
CA GLY A 190 -0.85 -0.97 24.75
C GLY A 190 -0.32 0.38 25.26
N THR A 191 0.34 1.15 24.40
CA THR A 191 0.89 2.47 24.73
C THR A 191 -0.16 3.57 24.48
N PRO A 192 -0.27 4.58 25.37
CA PRO A 192 -1.13 5.72 25.13
C PRO A 192 -0.69 6.51 23.89
N ILE A 193 -1.66 7.10 23.22
CA ILE A 193 -1.46 7.89 21.99
C ILE A 193 -1.69 9.35 22.32
N VAL A 194 -0.86 10.22 21.76
CA VAL A 194 -0.99 11.67 21.92
C VAL A 194 -1.56 12.26 20.63
N ASP A 195 -2.60 13.06 20.77
CA ASP A 195 -3.18 13.86 19.69
C ASP A 195 -3.15 15.35 20.08
N TYR A 196 -3.09 16.21 19.07
CA TYR A 196 -3.07 17.67 19.23
C TYR A 196 -4.27 18.28 18.49
N PRO A 197 -5.50 18.13 19.01
CA PRO A 197 -6.67 18.74 18.43
C PRO A 197 -6.64 20.26 18.58
N VAL A 198 -7.40 20.95 17.72
CA VAL A 198 -7.53 22.40 17.77
C VAL A 198 -8.25 22.81 19.07
N PRO A 199 -7.70 23.76 19.85
CA PRO A 199 -8.34 24.26 21.07
C PRO A 199 -9.77 24.77 20.82
N GLY A 200 -10.66 24.55 21.78
CA GLY A 200 -12.06 24.99 21.71
C GLY A 200 -12.98 24.15 20.82
N ILE A 201 -12.49 23.13 20.12
CA ILE A 201 -13.32 22.22 19.32
C ILE A 201 -13.57 20.91 20.10
N PRO A 202 -14.84 20.50 20.32
CA PRO A 202 -15.13 19.24 20.99
C PRO A 202 -14.73 18.07 20.10
N CYS A 203 -13.98 17.12 20.68
CA CYS A 203 -13.47 15.95 19.98
C CYS A 203 -13.94 14.65 20.65
N TYR A 204 -14.39 13.72 19.82
CA TYR A 204 -14.68 12.32 20.16
C TYR A 204 -13.63 11.44 19.51
N TYR A 205 -13.21 10.39 20.23
CA TYR A 205 -12.23 9.43 19.73
C TYR A 205 -12.84 8.06 19.55
N GLY A 206 -12.40 7.34 18.52
CA GLY A 206 -12.78 5.95 18.28
C GLY A 206 -11.58 5.13 17.86
N LEU A 207 -11.43 3.95 18.46
CA LEU A 207 -10.35 3.02 18.16
C LEU A 207 -10.94 1.74 17.61
N ILE A 208 -10.56 1.38 16.39
CA ILE A 208 -11.20 0.31 15.63
C ILE A 208 -10.13 -0.58 15.02
N ASP A 209 -10.36 -1.89 15.01
CA ASP A 209 -9.53 -2.86 14.31
C ASP A 209 -9.54 -2.62 12.79
N GLU A 210 -8.36 -2.60 12.16
CA GLU A 210 -8.21 -2.27 10.73
C GLU A 210 -8.96 -3.28 9.83
N GLU A 211 -8.94 -4.57 10.18
CA GLU A 211 -9.61 -5.60 9.41
C GLU A 211 -11.14 -5.45 9.49
N SER A 212 -11.65 -5.05 10.66
CA SER A 212 -13.07 -4.74 10.87
C SER A 212 -13.53 -3.56 10.00
N VAL A 213 -12.68 -2.53 9.85
CA VAL A 213 -12.94 -1.42 8.93
C VAL A 213 -12.93 -1.91 7.48
N ARG A 214 -11.93 -2.71 7.09
CA ARG A 214 -11.78 -3.24 5.71
C ARG A 214 -12.95 -4.14 5.30
N THR A 215 -13.44 -4.96 6.22
CA THR A 215 -14.58 -5.86 6.00
C THR A 215 -15.94 -5.19 6.18
N GLY A 216 -15.97 -3.94 6.64
CA GLY A 216 -17.20 -3.18 6.89
C GLY A 216 -17.97 -3.61 8.14
N ASN A 217 -17.43 -4.54 8.93
CA ASN A 217 -18.05 -5.07 10.16
C ASN A 217 -17.64 -4.23 11.38
N VAL A 218 -17.92 -2.94 11.33
CA VAL A 218 -17.56 -2.01 12.41
C VAL A 218 -18.71 -1.87 13.40
N SER A 219 -18.40 -1.91 14.70
CA SER A 219 -19.34 -1.61 15.78
C SER A 219 -18.85 -0.42 16.60
N PHE A 220 -19.76 0.35 17.17
CA PHE A 220 -19.45 1.53 17.98
C PHE A 220 -20.16 1.41 19.32
N ILE A 221 -19.37 1.29 20.38
CA ILE A 221 -19.83 1.05 21.75
C ILE A 221 -19.20 2.13 22.62
N PRO A 222 -19.98 3.16 23.01
CA PRO A 222 -19.50 4.24 23.87
C PRO A 222 -18.90 3.74 25.19
N GLY A 223 -17.71 4.23 25.51
CA GLY A 223 -16.89 3.83 26.66
C GLY A 223 -15.99 2.59 26.42
N SER A 224 -16.24 1.83 25.34
CA SER A 224 -15.46 0.64 25.00
C SER A 224 -14.46 0.97 23.90
N ASN A 225 -14.95 1.17 22.68
CA ASN A 225 -14.12 1.47 21.52
C ASN A 225 -14.34 2.89 20.98
N THR A 226 -15.30 3.64 21.54
CA THR A 226 -15.48 5.08 21.32
C THR A 226 -15.58 5.83 22.64
N THR A 227 -15.15 7.09 22.69
CA THR A 227 -15.33 7.91 23.88
C THR A 227 -16.81 8.25 24.07
N LYS A 228 -17.27 8.22 25.32
CA LYS A 228 -18.66 8.56 25.65
C LYS A 228 -18.89 10.06 25.63
N ASP A 229 -17.99 10.79 26.27
CA ASP A 229 -18.02 12.24 26.39
C ASP A 229 -16.97 12.84 25.45
N TYR A 230 -17.21 14.07 24.99
CA TYR A 230 -16.21 14.80 24.22
C TYR A 230 -15.10 15.29 25.15
N ILE A 231 -13.95 15.53 24.56
CA ILE A 231 -12.86 16.27 25.19
C ILE A 231 -12.58 17.52 24.38
N MET A 232 -12.22 18.58 25.07
CA MET A 232 -11.90 19.87 24.47
C MET A 232 -10.69 20.42 25.21
N ILE A 233 -9.69 20.87 24.46
CA ILE A 233 -8.54 21.54 25.05
C ILE A 233 -8.94 22.97 25.39
N SER A 234 -8.73 23.33 26.65
CA SER A 234 -8.96 24.65 27.22
C SER A 234 -7.73 25.53 26.99
N GLY A 235 -7.53 25.96 25.74
CA GLY A 235 -6.50 26.92 25.38
C GLY A 235 -7.09 28.28 25.04
N SER A 236 -6.65 29.35 25.69
CA SER A 236 -6.58 30.65 25.02
C SER A 236 -5.66 30.49 23.82
N ILE A 237 -6.01 31.05 22.66
CA ILE A 237 -5.11 31.17 21.50
C ILE A 237 -3.95 32.06 21.97
N GLY A 238 -2.99 31.46 22.65
CA GLY A 238 -1.76 32.11 23.05
C GLY A 238 -0.96 32.32 21.78
N GLU A 239 -0.62 33.58 21.52
CA GLU A 239 0.46 33.95 20.63
C GLU A 239 1.63 32.98 20.84
N ASN A 240 2.11 32.36 19.76
CA ASN A 240 3.23 31.42 19.71
C ASN A 240 2.92 29.95 20.04
N THR A 241 1.98 29.34 19.32
CA THR A 241 2.16 28.02 18.66
C THR A 241 0.81 27.56 18.13
N VAL A 242 0.39 28.10 16.98
CA VAL A 242 -0.55 27.35 16.15
C VAL A 242 0.32 26.28 15.48
N PRO A 243 0.19 24.98 15.80
CA PRO A 243 0.70 23.99 14.87
C PRO A 243 -0.08 24.25 13.59
N ASN A 244 0.63 24.65 12.54
CA ASN A 244 0.06 24.86 11.22
C ASN A 244 -0.44 23.49 10.74
N ILE A 245 -1.64 23.09 11.17
CA ILE A 245 -2.32 21.90 10.69
C ILE A 245 -2.68 22.23 9.25
N ALA A 246 -1.75 21.89 8.36
CA ALA A 246 -1.94 21.88 6.94
C ALA A 246 -3.31 21.26 6.66
N ARG A 247 -4.20 22.03 6.01
CA ARG A 247 -5.47 21.49 5.55
C ARG A 247 -5.15 20.39 4.53
N ASN A 248 -5.31 19.14 4.92
CA ASN A 248 -5.08 17.97 4.05
C ASN A 248 -6.17 17.80 2.98
N ILE A 249 -7.22 18.64 3.01
CA ILE A 249 -8.34 18.58 2.07
C ILE A 249 -8.26 19.83 1.18
N PRO A 250 -8.10 19.68 -0.15
CA PRO A 250 -8.23 20.81 -1.05
C PRO A 250 -9.63 21.40 -0.90
N LEU A 251 -9.72 22.73 -0.91
CA LEU A 251 -11.02 23.41 -0.99
C LEU A 251 -11.83 22.76 -2.11
N PRO A 252 -13.09 22.38 -1.87
CA PRO A 252 -13.95 21.90 -2.93
C PRO A 252 -13.92 22.94 -4.06
N PHE A 253 -13.56 22.48 -5.26
CA PHE A 253 -13.56 23.34 -6.44
C PHE A 253 -15.00 23.79 -6.67
N LEU A 254 -15.29 25.04 -6.31
CA LEU A 254 -16.43 25.74 -6.83
C LEU A 254 -16.16 25.93 -8.32
N THR A 255 -16.84 25.16 -9.17
CA THR A 255 -17.02 25.51 -10.57
C THR A 255 -17.83 26.79 -10.61
N LEU A 256 -17.13 27.92 -10.54
CA LEU A 256 -17.69 29.19 -10.94
C LEU A 256 -17.91 29.06 -12.45
N SER A 257 -19.17 29.01 -12.87
CA SER A 257 -19.51 29.18 -14.27
C SER A 257 -18.98 30.54 -14.69
N ASP A 258 -18.04 30.58 -15.63
CA ASP A 258 -17.32 31.76 -16.13
C ASP A 258 -18.22 32.82 -16.83
N ASP A 259 -19.53 32.84 -16.59
CA ASP A 259 -20.50 33.71 -17.28
C ASP A 259 -21.40 34.48 -16.30
N ALA A 260 -20.82 35.07 -15.28
CA ALA A 260 -21.49 36.16 -14.59
C ALA A 260 -20.52 37.33 -14.49
N ASP A 261 -20.62 38.22 -15.48
CA ASP A 261 -20.14 39.60 -15.42
C ASP A 261 -20.99 40.31 -14.34
N ILE A 262 -20.76 39.94 -13.07
CA ILE A 262 -21.39 40.56 -11.91
C ILE A 262 -20.62 41.85 -11.71
N PRO A 263 -21.21 43.02 -12.01
CA PRO A 263 -20.54 44.27 -11.72
C PRO A 263 -20.22 44.30 -10.22
N PRO A 264 -19.01 44.75 -9.83
CA PRO A 264 -18.63 44.80 -8.43
C PRO A 264 -19.69 45.58 -7.67
N LYS A 265 -20.44 44.87 -6.84
CA LYS A 265 -21.49 45.47 -6.03
C LYS A 265 -20.80 46.13 -4.85
N GLU A 266 -20.87 47.45 -4.78
CA GLU A 266 -20.42 48.19 -3.61
C GLU A 266 -21.16 47.66 -2.37
N LEU A 267 -20.41 47.49 -1.28
CA LEU A 267 -20.97 47.03 -0.01
C LEU A 267 -22.01 48.05 0.46
N SER A 268 -23.13 47.57 1.01
CA SER A 268 -24.11 48.48 1.62
C SER A 268 -23.52 49.16 2.84
N ASP A 269 -23.99 50.36 3.16
CA ASP A 269 -23.55 51.12 4.35
C ASP A 269 -23.68 50.30 5.65
N GLU A 270 -24.69 49.43 5.71
CA GLU A 270 -24.92 48.51 6.82
C GLU A 270 -23.86 47.40 6.90
N ALA A 271 -23.41 46.88 5.76
CA ALA A 271 -22.30 45.93 5.68
C ALA A 271 -20.96 46.59 6.02
N VAL A 272 -20.73 47.82 5.54
CA VAL A 272 -19.54 48.61 5.87
C VAL A 272 -19.48 48.89 7.38
N SER A 273 -20.59 49.33 7.98
CA SER A 273 -20.67 49.61 9.42
C SER A 273 -20.47 48.35 10.28
N ALA A 274 -20.93 47.19 9.81
CA ALA A 274 -20.69 45.91 10.48
C ALA A 274 -19.24 45.42 10.35
N LEU A 275 -18.52 45.86 9.30
CA LEU A 275 -17.13 45.50 9.05
C LEU A 275 -16.13 46.36 9.82
N GLU A 276 -16.46 47.63 10.13
CA GLU A 276 -15.57 48.52 10.90
C GLU A 276 -15.04 47.91 12.21
N PRO A 277 -15.86 47.33 13.10
CA PRO A 277 -15.34 46.72 14.33
C PRO A 277 -14.49 45.47 14.07
N LEU A 278 -14.75 44.72 12.99
CA LEU A 278 -13.96 43.55 12.61
C LEU A 278 -12.59 43.96 12.07
N LEU A 279 -12.54 44.96 11.20
CA LEU A 279 -11.30 45.52 10.66
C LEU A 279 -10.43 46.14 11.75
N ASN A 280 -11.05 46.83 12.72
CA ASN A 280 -10.35 47.42 13.86
C ASN A 280 -9.88 46.36 14.89
N SER A 281 -10.44 45.15 14.87
CA SER A 281 -10.03 44.03 15.74
C SER A 281 -8.89 43.18 15.15
N VAL A 282 -8.62 43.31 13.84
CA VAL A 282 -7.40 42.79 13.23
C VAL A 282 -6.30 43.79 13.55
N ALA A 283 -5.78 43.71 14.78
CA ALA A 283 -4.51 44.32 15.10
C ALA A 283 -3.48 43.87 14.05
N ASP A 284 -2.56 44.75 13.66
CA ASP A 284 -1.44 44.42 12.78
C ASP A 284 -0.73 43.19 13.33
N GLU A 285 -1.10 42.00 12.85
CA GLU A 285 -0.41 40.77 13.20
C GLU A 285 1.03 40.97 12.74
N GLU A 286 1.93 41.10 13.73
CA GLU A 286 3.36 41.16 13.48
C GLU A 286 3.72 40.07 12.48
N VAL A 287 4.45 40.47 11.44
CA VAL A 287 4.81 39.55 10.36
C VAL A 287 5.68 38.45 10.97
N PHE A 288 5.08 37.28 11.21
CA PHE A 288 5.84 36.09 11.57
C PHE A 288 6.77 35.76 10.41
N ILE A 289 8.07 36.00 10.59
CA ILE A 289 9.10 35.61 9.65
C ILE A 289 9.51 34.18 10.01
N PRO A 290 9.20 33.18 9.16
CA PRO A 290 9.56 31.80 9.44
C PRO A 290 11.08 31.61 9.50
N GLU A 291 11.54 30.73 10.38
CA GLU A 291 12.94 30.33 10.44
C GLU A 291 13.31 29.40 9.28
N LEU A 292 14.57 29.46 8.84
CA LEU A 292 15.12 28.57 7.81
C LEU A 292 15.01 27.10 8.25
N TYR A 293 14.40 26.26 7.43
CA TYR A 293 14.27 24.83 7.68
C TYR A 293 15.33 24.03 6.93
N ILE A 294 16.07 23.19 7.64
CA ILE A 294 17.10 22.31 7.06
C ILE A 294 16.65 20.86 7.26
N PHE A 295 16.56 20.09 6.17
CA PHE A 295 16.16 18.69 6.26
C PHE A 295 17.21 17.86 7.03
N PRO A 296 16.79 16.78 7.73
CA PRO A 296 17.70 15.89 8.44
C PRO A 296 18.84 15.33 7.57
N ASN A 297 18.58 15.17 6.26
CA ASN A 297 19.54 14.72 5.28
C ASN A 297 20.78 15.62 5.18
N GLU A 298 20.67 16.92 5.49
CA GLU A 298 21.79 17.86 5.48
C GLU A 298 22.45 18.02 6.86
N LEU A 299 21.91 17.37 7.90
CA LEU A 299 22.50 17.32 9.24
C LEU A 299 23.47 16.14 9.42
N ILE A 300 23.28 15.06 8.65
CA ILE A 300 24.15 13.88 8.69
C ILE A 300 25.38 14.15 7.82
N GLU A 301 26.59 14.00 8.35
CA GLU A 301 27.83 14.16 7.56
C GLU A 301 27.89 13.13 6.43
N LYS A 302 28.05 13.62 5.20
CA LYS A 302 28.21 12.77 4.01
C LYS A 302 29.62 12.92 3.45
N THR A 303 30.17 11.84 2.92
CA THR A 303 31.55 11.82 2.41
C THR A 303 31.63 12.00 0.90
N SER A 304 30.55 11.72 0.15
CA SER A 304 30.52 11.82 -1.32
C SER A 304 29.10 11.76 -1.88
N GLY A 305 28.94 12.08 -3.17
CA GLY A 305 27.69 11.95 -3.93
C GLY A 305 26.88 13.24 -4.07
N GLU A 306 25.73 13.15 -4.75
CA GLU A 306 24.83 14.30 -5.02
C GLU A 306 24.36 14.97 -3.73
N ASP A 307 24.10 14.14 -2.74
CA ASP A 307 23.67 14.52 -1.40
C ASP A 307 24.75 15.26 -0.59
N TYR A 308 26.03 14.94 -0.81
CA TYR A 308 27.15 15.70 -0.24
C TYR A 308 27.24 17.08 -0.90
N THR A 309 27.09 17.15 -2.22
CA THR A 309 27.09 18.43 -2.93
C THR A 309 25.95 19.32 -2.46
N LEU A 310 24.72 18.80 -2.34
CA LEU A 310 23.60 19.59 -1.80
C LEU A 310 23.87 20.08 -0.37
N GLN A 311 24.37 19.20 0.51
CA GLN A 311 24.76 19.57 1.88
C GLN A 311 25.82 20.69 1.90
N SER A 312 26.81 20.62 1.01
CA SER A 312 27.85 21.65 0.91
C SER A 312 27.29 23.02 0.51
N ILE A 313 26.32 23.05 -0.42
CA ILE A 313 25.62 24.28 -0.84
C ILE A 313 24.81 24.86 0.32
N VAL A 314 24.04 24.02 1.03
CA VAL A 314 23.23 24.45 2.19
C VAL A 314 24.10 25.01 3.31
N ASN A 315 25.19 24.32 3.64
CA ASN A 315 26.10 24.76 4.70
C ASN A 315 26.88 26.03 4.33
N SER A 316 27.25 26.20 3.05
CA SER A 316 28.05 27.35 2.60
C SER A 316 27.21 28.60 2.38
N TYR A 317 25.98 28.47 1.88
CA TYR A 317 25.18 29.62 1.45
C TYR A 317 23.91 29.83 2.25
N LEU A 318 23.10 28.79 2.49
CA LEU A 318 21.80 28.95 3.16
C LEU A 318 21.98 29.30 4.64
N LYS A 319 22.84 28.57 5.37
CA LYS A 319 23.13 28.86 6.78
C LYS A 319 23.73 30.25 7.00
N ASN A 320 24.46 30.76 6.00
CA ASN A 320 25.08 32.08 6.01
C ASN A 320 24.17 33.18 5.42
N GLN A 321 22.90 32.87 5.11
CA GLN A 321 21.92 33.80 4.55
C GLN A 321 22.36 34.47 3.23
N GLN A 322 23.21 33.81 2.45
CA GLN A 322 23.72 34.31 1.18
C GLN A 322 22.77 33.95 0.03
N TRP A 323 21.57 34.51 0.04
CA TRP A 323 20.45 34.10 -0.83
C TRP A 323 20.76 34.16 -2.34
N ASN A 324 21.46 35.19 -2.80
CA ASN A 324 21.83 35.31 -4.23
C ASN A 324 22.81 34.21 -4.68
N ASN A 325 23.75 33.84 -3.81
CA ASN A 325 24.70 32.76 -4.11
C ASN A 325 24.02 31.39 -4.00
N ALA A 326 23.15 31.23 -2.99
CA ALA A 326 22.34 30.03 -2.81
C ALA A 326 21.48 29.72 -4.05
N GLU A 327 20.75 30.70 -4.58
CA GLU A 327 19.90 30.54 -5.76
C GLU A 327 20.71 30.07 -6.97
N LYS A 328 21.87 30.70 -7.20
CA LYS A 328 22.76 30.36 -8.31
C LYS A 328 23.26 28.93 -8.22
N GLU A 329 23.78 28.53 -7.06
CA GLU A 329 24.36 27.19 -6.87
C GLU A 329 23.29 26.09 -6.84
N LEU A 330 22.12 26.34 -6.22
CA LEU A 330 21.01 25.39 -6.24
C LEU A 330 20.42 25.22 -7.65
N SER A 331 20.31 26.31 -8.42
CA SER A 331 19.85 26.24 -9.82
C SER A 331 20.85 25.50 -10.71
N ALA A 332 22.15 25.76 -10.52
CA ALA A 332 23.21 25.00 -11.19
C ALA A 332 23.18 23.52 -10.80
N PHE A 333 22.89 23.22 -9.54
CA PHE A 333 22.76 21.84 -9.05
C PHE A 333 21.62 21.07 -9.73
N LEU A 334 20.48 21.72 -10.00
CA LEU A 334 19.33 21.17 -10.74
C LEU A 334 19.53 21.08 -12.25
N SER A 335 20.52 21.75 -12.82
CA SER A 335 20.81 21.69 -14.27
C SER A 335 21.27 20.30 -14.74
N LEU A 336 21.71 19.46 -13.79
CA LEU A 336 22.14 18.09 -14.02
C LEU A 336 21.02 17.12 -13.63
N ARG A 337 20.99 15.93 -14.23
CA ARG A 337 20.03 14.89 -13.85
C ARG A 337 20.33 14.41 -12.43
N ARG A 338 19.36 14.53 -11.52
CA ARG A 338 19.45 14.16 -10.10
C ARG A 338 18.39 13.15 -9.70
N ASN A 339 18.57 12.53 -8.54
CA ASN A 339 17.52 11.74 -7.89
C ASN A 339 16.30 12.61 -7.52
N GLU A 340 15.10 12.07 -7.64
CA GLU A 340 13.83 12.74 -7.35
C GLU A 340 13.76 13.29 -5.92
N ASP A 341 14.34 12.55 -4.97
CA ASP A 341 14.46 12.94 -3.58
C ASP A 341 15.30 14.22 -3.40
N THR A 342 16.50 14.25 -3.99
CA THR A 342 17.40 15.40 -3.96
C THR A 342 16.83 16.59 -4.73
N VAL A 343 16.15 16.35 -5.86
CA VAL A 343 15.40 17.38 -6.60
C VAL A 343 14.32 18.02 -5.72
N GLY A 344 13.57 17.21 -4.95
CA GLY A 344 12.55 17.69 -4.03
C GLY A 344 13.12 18.64 -2.97
N ARG A 345 14.26 18.27 -2.34
CA ARG A 345 14.94 19.12 -1.36
C ARG A 345 15.50 20.38 -1.98
N THR A 346 16.16 20.28 -3.15
CA THR A 346 16.71 21.46 -3.82
C THR A 346 15.62 22.47 -4.21
N ASN A 347 14.46 22.00 -4.70
CA ASN A 347 13.32 22.87 -4.95
C ASN A 347 12.78 23.51 -3.67
N PHE A 348 12.76 22.78 -2.55
CA PHE A 348 12.37 23.36 -1.26
C PHE A 348 13.30 24.52 -0.86
N TYR A 349 14.62 24.29 -0.93
CA TYR A 349 15.63 25.30 -0.61
C TYR A 349 15.62 26.50 -1.56
N LEU A 350 15.28 26.30 -2.84
CA LEU A 350 15.03 27.40 -3.78
C LEU A 350 13.78 28.20 -3.39
N GLY A 351 12.75 27.54 -2.88
CA GLY A 351 11.55 28.17 -2.34
C GLY A 351 11.87 29.07 -1.15
N GLU A 352 12.62 28.57 -0.17
CA GLU A 352 13.05 29.37 0.99
C GLU A 352 13.92 30.55 0.57
N THR A 353 14.87 30.32 -0.34
CA THR A 353 15.74 31.37 -0.88
C THR A 353 14.92 32.47 -1.56
N ALA A 354 13.94 32.11 -2.39
CA ALA A 354 13.06 33.07 -3.05
C ALA A 354 12.15 33.81 -2.03
N PHE A 355 11.68 33.12 -0.99
CA PHE A 355 10.88 33.70 0.08
C PHE A 355 11.64 34.80 0.83
N PHE A 356 12.88 34.51 1.26
CA PHE A 356 13.71 35.51 1.96
C PHE A 356 14.18 36.66 1.07
N LYS A 357 14.15 36.50 -0.26
CA LYS A 357 14.37 37.59 -1.23
C LYS A 357 13.12 38.45 -1.46
N GLY A 358 11.96 38.09 -0.90
CA GLY A 358 10.68 38.75 -1.14
C GLY A 358 10.01 38.35 -2.46
N GLU A 359 10.53 37.34 -3.16
CA GLU A 359 10.01 36.87 -4.45
C GLU A 359 8.93 35.80 -4.24
N TYR A 360 7.86 36.17 -3.56
CA TYR A 360 6.89 35.20 -3.03
C TYR A 360 6.16 34.39 -4.11
N GLU A 361 5.92 34.94 -5.30
CA GLU A 361 5.32 34.18 -6.40
C GLU A 361 6.24 33.04 -6.87
N ARG A 362 7.54 33.31 -6.95
CA ARG A 362 8.54 32.29 -7.32
C ARG A 362 8.69 31.26 -6.20
N ALA A 363 8.71 31.71 -4.94
CA ALA A 363 8.76 30.84 -3.78
C ALA A 363 7.60 29.84 -3.79
N LEU A 364 6.37 30.31 -4.07
CA LEU A 364 5.18 29.47 -4.13
C LEU A 364 5.32 28.34 -5.16
N MET A 365 5.83 28.64 -6.35
CA MET A 365 6.03 27.63 -7.41
C MET A 365 7.05 26.56 -7.01
N PHE A 366 8.13 26.96 -6.34
CA PHE A 366 9.13 26.02 -5.84
C PHE A 366 8.58 25.10 -4.74
N PHE A 367 7.81 25.64 -3.79
CA PHE A 367 7.16 24.81 -2.77
C PHE A 367 6.07 23.89 -3.34
N LEU A 368 5.29 24.35 -4.32
CA LEU A 368 4.34 23.48 -5.03
C LEU A 368 5.04 22.33 -5.76
N THR A 369 6.23 22.58 -6.31
CA THR A 369 7.05 21.54 -6.94
C THR A 369 7.60 20.55 -5.90
N SER A 370 8.11 21.05 -4.78
CA SER A 370 8.63 20.21 -3.69
C SER A 370 7.54 19.39 -2.99
N LYS A 371 6.29 19.88 -2.97
CA LYS A 371 5.13 19.23 -2.34
C LYS A 371 4.93 17.77 -2.76
N LYS A 372 5.31 17.41 -4.00
CA LYS A 372 5.22 16.02 -4.49
C LYS A 372 6.01 15.05 -3.61
N THR A 373 7.18 15.47 -3.14
CA THR A 373 8.11 14.66 -2.33
C THR A 373 7.99 15.00 -0.85
N TYR A 374 7.81 16.28 -0.51
CA TYR A 374 7.83 16.80 0.85
C TYR A 374 6.54 17.55 1.19
N PHE A 375 5.44 16.79 1.27
CA PHE A 375 4.10 17.36 1.43
C PHE A 375 3.97 18.28 2.65
N GLU A 376 4.28 17.78 3.85
CA GLU A 376 4.04 18.50 5.11
C GLU A 376 4.79 19.83 5.17
N LYS A 377 6.12 19.79 4.97
CA LYS A 377 6.95 21.00 5.02
C LYS A 377 6.64 21.98 3.90
N SER A 378 6.36 21.49 2.69
CA SER A 378 5.97 22.38 1.59
C SER A 378 4.62 23.04 1.85
N GLN A 379 3.64 22.36 2.47
CA GLN A 379 2.37 22.98 2.84
C GLN A 379 2.54 24.10 3.87
N GLU A 380 3.39 23.87 4.87
CA GLU A 380 3.71 24.89 5.88
C GLU A 380 4.25 26.17 5.21
N TRP A 381 5.23 26.03 4.32
CA TRP A 381 5.86 27.15 3.62
C TRP A 381 4.99 27.80 2.55
N ILE A 382 4.10 27.03 1.91
CA ILE A 382 3.07 27.58 1.03
C ILE A 382 2.18 28.55 1.82
N GLN A 383 1.79 28.20 3.04
CA GLN A 383 0.96 29.08 3.86
C GLN A 383 1.71 30.37 4.23
N TYR A 384 2.98 30.28 4.64
CA TYR A 384 3.81 31.47 4.89
C TYR A 384 3.91 32.37 3.65
N THR A 385 4.12 31.76 2.48
CA THR A 385 4.24 32.48 1.21
C THR A 385 2.93 33.17 0.81
N LEU A 386 1.78 32.50 0.98
CA LEU A 386 0.47 33.09 0.70
C LEU A 386 0.15 34.25 1.65
N ASN A 387 0.45 34.10 2.94
CA ASN A 387 0.29 35.18 3.91
C ASN A 387 1.14 36.41 3.50
N ALA A 388 2.40 36.19 3.13
CA ALA A 388 3.29 37.26 2.67
C ALA A 388 2.79 37.93 1.38
N LEU A 389 2.27 37.16 0.41
CA LEU A 389 1.66 37.69 -0.82
C LEU A 389 0.45 38.59 -0.55
N THR A 390 -0.43 38.19 0.36
CA THR A 390 -1.62 38.99 0.69
C THR A 390 -1.27 40.32 1.36
N LYS A 391 -0.21 40.34 2.19
CA LYS A 391 0.31 41.56 2.82
C LYS A 391 1.05 42.44 1.82
N SER A 392 1.86 41.86 0.92
CA SER A 392 2.60 42.61 -0.11
C SER A 392 1.71 43.33 -1.14
N LYS A 393 0.47 42.88 -1.35
CA LYS A 393 -0.50 43.55 -2.24
C LYS A 393 -1.32 44.65 -1.56
N LYS A 394 -1.26 44.74 -0.22
CA LYS A 394 -1.99 45.75 0.58
C LYS A 394 -1.16 47.00 0.91
N GLY A 395 0.16 46.94 0.75
CA GLY A 395 1.04 48.11 0.76
C GLY A 395 1.25 48.63 -0.66
#